data_AF-A0A7W7N941-F1
#
_entry.id   AF-A0A7W7N941-F1
#
_cell.length_a   1.000
_cell.length_b   1.000
_cell.length_c   1.000
_cell.angle_alpha   90.00
_cell.angle_beta   90.00
_cell.angle_gamma   90.00
#
_symmetry.space_group_name_H-M   'P 1'
#
loop_
_entity.id
_entity.type
_entity.pdbx_description
1 polymer ?
#
loop_
_entity_poly.entity_id
_entity_poly.type
_entity_poly.pdbx_seq_one_letter_code
_entity_poly.pdbx_strand_id
1 'polypeptide(L)'
;MKLITEKQDGAFIHLLENTGSNTLISVFFKLARCFEKFQDQWENESKTIQLIILSYNQKQLIHCQLSKKDLPELKKILSLEHKSGNMKNFKNSYWNTFSFDES
;
A
#
# COMPACT_ATOMS: atom_id res chain seq x y z
N MET A 1 4.60 1.63 11.26
CA MET A 1 3.56 0.90 10.50
C MET A 1 2.77 0.10 11.51
N LYS A 2 1.46 0.32 11.60
CA LYS A 2 0.61 -0.39 12.56
C LYS A 2 -0.34 -1.27 11.77
N LEU A 3 -0.20 -2.58 11.94
CA LEU A 3 -1.12 -3.54 11.37
C LEU A 3 -2.36 -3.57 12.27
N ILE A 4 -3.52 -3.23 11.73
CA ILE A 4 -4.80 -3.37 12.42
C ILE A 4 -5.46 -4.61 11.81
N THR A 5 -5.42 -5.72 12.53
CA THR A 5 -5.90 -7.03 12.04
C THR A 5 -7.06 -7.57 12.85
N GLU A 6 -8.07 -8.06 12.15
CA GLU A 6 -8.90 -9.16 12.62
C GLU A 6 -8.62 -10.41 11.76
N LYS A 7 -7.67 -11.23 12.22
CA LYS A 7 -7.27 -12.54 11.65
C LYS A 7 -6.75 -12.51 10.20
N GLN A 8 -7.62 -12.19 9.23
CA GLN A 8 -7.33 -12.22 7.78
C GLN A 8 -8.12 -11.15 6.99
N ASP A 9 -9.09 -10.46 7.62
CA ASP A 9 -9.60 -9.19 7.11
C ASP A 9 -8.85 -8.10 7.88
N GLY A 10 -8.19 -7.20 7.16
CA GLY A 10 -7.24 -6.32 7.83
C GLY A 10 -6.90 -5.10 7.00
N ALA A 11 -6.48 -4.05 7.72
CA ALA A 11 -5.97 -2.84 7.12
C ALA A 11 -4.52 -2.63 7.55
N PHE A 12 -3.64 -2.48 6.55
CA PHE A 12 -2.32 -1.91 6.75
C PHE A 12 -2.42 -0.42 6.53
N ILE A 13 -2.30 0.35 7.61
CA ILE A 13 -2.31 1.82 7.54
C ILE A 13 -0.90 2.33 7.81
N HIS A 14 -0.37 3.09 6.87
CA HIS A 14 0.92 3.76 7.00
C HIS A 14 0.77 5.27 6.84
N LEU A 15 0.98 6.01 7.93
CA LEU A 15 1.07 7.46 7.91
C LEU A 15 2.49 7.88 7.54
N LEU A 16 2.63 8.62 6.44
CA LEU A 16 3.86 9.17 5.91
C LEU A 16 3.93 10.66 6.18
N GLU A 17 5.06 11.09 6.71
CA GLU A 17 5.45 12.50 6.69
C GLU A 17 5.88 12.94 5.28
N ASN A 18 6.34 11.97 4.47
CA ASN A 18 6.82 12.08 3.10
C ASN A 18 7.81 13.24 2.85
N THR A 19 8.86 13.30 3.66
CA THR A 19 9.86 14.38 3.67
C THR A 19 10.95 14.25 2.60
N GLY A 20 11.07 13.07 1.96
CA GLY A 20 12.07 12.83 0.91
C GLY A 20 11.53 12.02 -0.28
N SER A 21 12.15 12.17 -1.44
CA SER A 21 11.76 11.52 -2.70
C SER A 21 11.90 10.00 -2.71
N ASN A 22 12.47 9.38 -1.68
CA ASN A 22 12.61 7.92 -1.56
C ASN A 22 11.70 7.32 -0.48
N THR A 23 10.92 8.15 0.22
CA THR A 23 10.14 7.69 1.39
C THR A 23 9.10 6.66 0.97
N LEU A 24 8.36 6.92 -0.12
CA LEU A 24 7.34 6.01 -0.62
C LEU A 24 7.94 4.68 -1.11
N ILE A 25 9.11 4.73 -1.75
CA ILE A 25 9.86 3.52 -2.17
C ILE A 25 10.16 2.63 -0.97
N SER A 26 10.63 3.22 0.13
CA SER A 26 10.92 2.46 1.36
C SER A 26 9.68 1.79 1.97
N VAL A 27 8.49 2.38 1.81
CA VAL A 27 7.22 1.81 2.28
C VAL A 27 6.84 0.60 1.44
N PHE A 28 6.88 0.74 0.11
CA PHE A 28 6.56 -0.37 -0.80
C PHE A 28 7.52 -1.54 -0.61
N PHE A 29 8.81 -1.27 -0.39
CA PHE A 29 9.78 -2.33 -0.05
C PHE A 29 9.43 -3.06 1.26
N LYS A 30 8.99 -2.32 2.28
CA LYS A 30 8.51 -2.91 3.54
C LYS A 30 7.24 -3.73 3.35
N LEU A 31 6.28 -3.23 2.56
CA LEU A 31 5.05 -3.95 2.23
C LEU A 31 5.36 -5.25 1.48
N ALA A 32 6.20 -5.21 0.45
CA ALA A 32 6.63 -6.39 -0.29
C ALA A 32 7.21 -7.46 0.64
N ARG A 33 8.14 -7.08 1.53
CA ARG A 33 8.73 -8.00 2.52
C ARG A 33 7.72 -8.55 3.53
N CYS A 34 6.71 -7.76 3.92
CA CYS A 34 5.62 -8.25 4.78
C CYS A 34 4.77 -9.30 4.06
N PHE A 35 4.43 -9.05 2.79
CA PHE A 35 3.59 -9.95 2.01
C PHE A 35 4.29 -11.21 1.52
N GLU A 36 5.61 -11.17 1.28
CA GLU A 36 6.40 -12.38 1.01
C GLU A 36 6.24 -13.44 2.09
N LYS A 37 6.09 -13.01 3.36
CA LYS A 37 5.87 -13.92 4.50
C LYS A 37 4.39 -14.25 4.72
N PHE A 38 3.51 -13.31 4.40
CA PHE A 38 2.08 -13.45 4.67
C PHE A 38 1.36 -14.31 3.62
N GLN A 39 1.82 -14.32 2.36
CA GLN A 39 1.16 -15.04 1.27
C GLN A 39 0.95 -16.53 1.56
N ASP A 40 1.90 -17.19 2.23
CA ASP A 40 1.83 -18.61 2.59
C ASP A 40 0.79 -18.90 3.67
N GLN A 41 0.36 -17.88 4.41
CA GLN A 41 -0.64 -17.96 5.48
C GLN A 41 -2.04 -17.52 5.02
N TRP A 42 -2.20 -17.15 3.73
CA TRP A 42 -3.47 -16.70 3.18
C TRP A 42 -4.35 -17.88 2.77
N GLU A 43 -5.11 -18.40 3.72
CA GLU A 43 -5.94 -19.59 3.50
C GLU A 43 -7.24 -19.26 2.76
N ASN A 44 -7.92 -18.16 3.12
CA ASN A 44 -9.26 -17.86 2.66
C ASN A 44 -9.30 -16.95 1.40
N GLU A 45 -9.90 -17.47 0.32
CA GLU A 45 -10.04 -16.78 -0.98
C GLU A 45 -10.98 -15.56 -0.97
N SER A 46 -11.99 -15.54 -0.09
CA SER A 46 -12.96 -14.44 -0.06
C SER A 46 -12.47 -13.24 0.74
N LYS A 47 -11.36 -13.38 1.46
CA LYS A 47 -10.84 -12.32 2.32
C LYS A 47 -10.00 -11.31 1.57
N THR A 48 -9.98 -10.10 2.12
CA THR A 48 -9.30 -8.97 1.51
C THR A 48 -8.47 -8.21 2.52
N ILE A 49 -7.33 -7.69 2.05
CA ILE A 49 -6.46 -6.82 2.83
C ILE A 49 -6.45 -5.45 2.20
N GLN A 50 -6.77 -4.45 3.01
CA GLN A 50 -6.75 -3.06 2.63
C GLN A 50 -5.35 -2.50 2.88
N LEU A 51 -4.68 -2.03 1.84
CA LEU A 51 -3.42 -1.29 1.96
C LEU A 51 -3.72 0.19 1.82
N ILE A 52 -3.39 0.96 2.84
CA ILE A 52 -3.68 2.39 2.90
C ILE A 52 -2.39 3.11 3.29
N ILE A 53 -1.94 4.02 2.45
CA ILE A 53 -0.82 4.91 2.72
C ILE A 53 -1.33 6.35 2.67
N LEU A 54 -1.13 7.08 3.75
CA LEU A 54 -1.63 8.43 3.98
C LEU A 54 -0.46 9.40 4.11
N SER A 55 -0.52 10.56 3.47
CA SER A 55 0.37 11.69 3.76
C SER A 55 -0.43 12.92 4.11
N TYR A 56 -0.30 13.36 5.36
CA TYR A 56 -1.00 14.55 5.85
C TYR A 56 -0.48 15.82 5.17
N ASN A 57 0.85 15.98 5.11
CA ASN A 57 1.48 17.15 4.50
C ASN A 57 1.15 17.31 3.02
N GLN A 58 0.94 16.20 2.32
CA GLN A 58 0.58 16.22 0.90
C GLN A 58 -0.93 16.14 0.68
N LYS A 59 -1.72 15.99 1.75
CA LYS A 59 -3.17 15.79 1.71
C LYS A 59 -3.56 14.71 0.70
N GLN A 60 -2.87 13.58 0.73
CA GLN A 60 -3.07 12.49 -0.21
C GLN A 60 -3.20 11.13 0.49
N LEU A 61 -4.04 10.28 -0.08
CA LEU A 61 -4.21 8.87 0.28
C LEU A 61 -3.99 8.03 -0.97
N ILE A 62 -3.20 6.97 -0.86
CA ILE A 62 -3.17 5.90 -1.86
C ILE A 62 -3.67 4.62 -1.23
N HIS A 63 -4.50 3.90 -1.97
CA HIS A 63 -5.18 2.73 -1.49
C HIS A 63 -5.18 1.61 -2.53
N CYS A 64 -4.99 0.39 -2.06
CA CYS A 64 -5.10 -0.82 -2.85
C CYS A 64 -5.81 -1.87 -1.99
N GLN A 65 -6.71 -2.63 -2.62
CA GLN A 65 -7.29 -3.82 -2.02
C GLN A 65 -6.62 -5.05 -2.63
N LEU A 66 -6.05 -5.89 -1.76
CA LEU A 66 -5.49 -7.18 -2.14
C LEU A 66 -6.44 -8.31 -1.76
N SER A 67 -6.55 -9.28 -2.63
CA SER A 67 -7.22 -10.57 -2.40
C SER A 67 -6.30 -11.71 -2.84
N LYS A 68 -6.64 -12.95 -2.50
CA LYS A 68 -5.77 -14.10 -2.81
C LYS A 68 -5.47 -14.26 -4.31
N LYS A 69 -6.41 -13.90 -5.20
CA LYS A 69 -6.21 -13.92 -6.66
C LYS A 69 -5.15 -12.95 -7.15
N ASP A 70 -4.79 -11.94 -6.35
CA ASP A 70 -3.81 -10.91 -6.71
C ASP A 70 -2.37 -11.33 -6.33
N LEU A 71 -2.19 -12.44 -5.62
CA LEU A 71 -0.88 -12.97 -5.21
C LEU A 71 0.11 -13.16 -6.38
N PRO A 72 -0.30 -13.72 -7.55
CA PRO A 72 0.61 -13.85 -8.70
C PRO A 72 1.13 -12.50 -9.23
N GLU A 73 0.38 -11.42 -9.00
CA GLU A 73 0.66 -10.07 -9.48
C GLU A 73 1.27 -9.18 -8.39
N LEU A 74 1.49 -9.71 -7.18
CA LEU A 74 1.88 -8.95 -5.99
C LEU A 74 3.20 -8.19 -6.18
N LYS A 75 4.14 -8.76 -6.95
CA LYS A 75 5.38 -8.08 -7.32
C LYS A 75 5.12 -6.82 -8.15
N LYS A 76 4.16 -6.85 -9.08
CA LYS A 76 3.79 -5.67 -9.88
C LYS A 76 3.03 -4.65 -9.03
N ILE A 77 2.09 -5.12 -8.20
CA ILE A 77 1.29 -4.27 -7.31
C ILE A 77 2.17 -3.51 -6.32
N LEU A 78 3.19 -4.17 -5.76
CA LEU A 78 4.11 -3.60 -4.77
C LEU A 78 5.43 -3.08 -5.37
N SER A 79 5.54 -3.00 -6.70
CA SER A 79 6.66 -2.34 -7.38
C SER A 79 6.36 -0.86 -7.62
N LEU A 80 7.39 -0.03 -7.45
CA LEU A 80 7.37 1.38 -7.82
C LEU A 80 8.44 1.62 -8.88
N GLU A 81 8.11 2.42 -9.89
CA GLU A 81 9.12 2.98 -10.77
C GLU A 81 10.00 3.97 -9.99
N HIS A 82 11.29 4.06 -10.35
CA HIS A 82 12.28 4.89 -9.64
C HIS A 82 11.90 6.39 -9.51
N LYS A 83 10.94 6.89 -10.29
CA LYS A 83 10.46 8.28 -10.25
C LYS A 83 9.22 8.49 -9.37
N SER A 84 8.65 7.44 -8.78
CA SER A 84 7.39 7.47 -8.05
C SER A 84 7.54 7.63 -6.54
N GLY A 85 8.71 8.02 -6.03
CA GLY A 85 8.94 8.05 -4.58
C GLY A 85 8.33 9.25 -3.83
N ASN A 86 7.52 10.06 -4.52
CA ASN A 86 6.63 11.08 -3.96
C ASN A 86 5.17 10.75 -4.31
N MET A 87 4.23 10.83 -3.35
CA MET A 87 2.82 10.49 -3.58
C MET A 87 2.14 11.41 -4.61
N LYS A 88 2.59 12.66 -4.76
CA LYS A 88 2.05 13.58 -5.79
C LYS A 88 2.23 13.06 -7.22
N ASN A 89 3.30 12.30 -7.44
CA ASN A 89 3.65 11.76 -8.76
C ASN A 89 3.42 10.25 -8.82
N PHE A 90 2.78 9.66 -7.82
CA PHE A 90 2.52 8.24 -7.78
C PHE A 90 1.49 7.87 -8.85
N LYS A 91 1.84 6.89 -9.68
CA LYS A 91 0.97 6.31 -10.70
C LYS A 91 1.18 4.80 -10.71
N ASN A 92 0.13 4.05 -10.43
CA ASN A 92 0.12 2.60 -10.50
C ASN A 92 -1.33 2.16 -10.73
N SER A 93 -1.59 1.34 -11.75
CA SER A 93 -2.95 0.92 -12.12
C SER A 93 -3.66 0.07 -11.08
N TYR A 94 -2.92 -0.52 -10.15
CA TYR A 94 -3.46 -1.34 -9.05
C TYR A 94 -3.87 -0.51 -7.83
N TRP A 95 -3.59 0.79 -7.84
CA TRP A 95 -3.80 1.67 -6.70
C TRP A 95 -4.69 2.85 -7.07
N ASN A 96 -5.62 3.16 -6.17
CA ASN A 96 -6.43 4.36 -6.22
C ASN A 96 -5.72 5.48 -5.45
N THR A 97 -5.72 6.69 -6.00
CA THR A 97 -5.16 7.88 -5.36
C THR A 97 -6.28 8.87 -5.10
N PHE A 98 -6.33 9.42 -3.89
CA PHE A 98 -7.33 10.38 -3.44
C PHE A 98 -6.60 11.62 -2.90
N SER A 99 -7.08 12.80 -3.27
CA SER A 99 -6.68 14.08 -2.68
C SER A 99 -7.74 14.55 -1.70
N PHE A 100 -7.29 15.12 -0.58
CA PHE A 100 -8.16 15.83 0.36
C PHE A 100 -8.04 17.32 0.06
N ASP A 101 -8.93 17.86 -0.77
CA ASP A 101 -9.10 19.29 -0.88
C ASP A 101 -9.98 19.78 0.28
N GLU A 102 -9.55 20.83 0.98
CA GLU A 102 -10.36 21.46 2.02
C GLU A 102 -11.58 22.12 1.34
N SER A 103 -12.77 21.66 1.73
CA SER A 103 -14.04 22.31 1.39
C SER A 103 -14.25 23.54 2.28
#